data_AF-A0A8T0T194-F1
#
_entry.id   AF-A0A8T0T194-F1
#
_cell.length_a   1.000
_cell.length_b   1.000
_cell.length_c   1.000
_cell.angle_alpha   90.00
_cell.angle_beta   90.00
_cell.angle_gamma   90.00
#
_symmetry.space_group_name_H-M   'P 1'
#
loop_
_entity.id
_entity.type
_entity.pdbx_description
1 polymer ?
#
loop_
_entity_poly.entity_id
_entity_poly.type
_entity_poly.pdbx_seq_one_letter_code
_entity_poly.pdbx_strand_id
1 'polypeptide(L)'
;MKDLRDISIVISYATRIRIRVSVSEGYGYADTVEQSKYSGLNEQLTEASRGLRQMRGEELEGLSVEELHQMERKLEAGLHRVLSTKDQLFMQQISELQQKGAQLEDENRLLKKQVPHVITAGAAVVAADTENVLTEDGQSSESVMTALHSGSSHDNDDGSDISLKLSLP
;
A
#
# COMPACT_ATOMS: atom_id res chain seq x y z
N MET A 1 -84.94 -21.66 1.62
CA MET A 1 -84.04 -20.49 1.58
C MET A 1 -82.75 -20.90 2.26
N LYS A 2 -81.60 -20.84 1.59
CA LYS A 2 -80.30 -21.02 2.27
C LYS A 2 -80.12 -19.81 3.20
N ASP A 3 -79.77 -20.04 4.47
CA ASP A 3 -79.58 -18.97 5.46
C ASP A 3 -78.38 -18.10 5.04
N LEU A 4 -78.49 -16.78 5.16
CA LEU A 4 -77.43 -15.81 4.83
C LEU A 4 -76.13 -16.10 5.61
N ARG A 5 -76.26 -16.75 6.79
CA ARG A 5 -75.13 -17.21 7.60
C ARG A 5 -74.27 -18.26 6.89
N ASP A 6 -74.86 -19.20 6.17
CA ASP A 6 -74.13 -20.25 5.46
C ASP A 6 -73.29 -19.66 4.32
N ILE A 7 -73.84 -18.67 3.61
CA ILE A 7 -73.14 -17.98 2.51
C ILE A 7 -71.94 -17.18 3.05
N SER A 8 -72.11 -16.48 4.17
CA SER A 8 -71.04 -15.69 4.80
C SER A 8 -69.86 -16.55 5.25
N ILE A 9 -70.14 -17.72 5.83
CA ILE A 9 -69.11 -18.68 6.24
C ILE A 9 -68.30 -19.14 5.03
N VAL A 10 -68.98 -19.53 3.93
CA VAL A 10 -68.30 -20.00 2.72
C VAL A 10 -67.43 -18.89 2.10
N ILE A 11 -67.91 -17.65 2.02
CA ILE A 11 -67.12 -16.52 1.50
C ILE A 11 -65.91 -16.24 2.37
N SER A 12 -66.07 -16.28 3.70
CA SER A 12 -64.97 -16.08 4.66
C SER A 12 -63.91 -17.17 4.52
N TYR A 13 -64.31 -18.44 4.44
CA TYR A 13 -63.40 -19.57 4.22
C TYR A 13 -62.69 -19.48 2.86
N ALA A 14 -63.42 -19.18 1.78
CA ALA A 14 -62.83 -19.02 0.45
C ALA A 14 -61.81 -17.88 0.41
N THR A 15 -62.08 -16.77 1.11
CA THR A 15 -61.16 -15.63 1.19
C THR A 15 -59.92 -15.97 2.01
N ARG A 16 -60.07 -16.66 3.14
CA ARG A 16 -58.94 -17.14 3.95
C ARG A 16 -58.07 -18.15 3.20
N ILE A 17 -58.67 -19.07 2.46
CA ILE A 17 -57.93 -20.04 1.62
C ILE A 17 -57.17 -19.28 0.52
N ARG A 18 -57.83 -18.36 -0.20
CA ARG A 18 -57.18 -17.56 -1.24
C ARG A 18 -56.00 -16.77 -0.69
N ILE A 19 -56.16 -16.06 0.44
CA ILE A 19 -55.07 -15.32 1.09
C ILE A 19 -53.93 -16.27 1.47
N ARG A 20 -54.22 -17.42 2.08
CA ARG A 20 -53.18 -18.37 2.51
C ARG A 20 -52.38 -18.90 1.32
N VAL A 21 -53.06 -19.26 0.22
CA VAL A 21 -52.42 -19.73 -1.03
C VAL A 21 -51.54 -18.64 -1.63
N SER A 22 -52.06 -17.41 -1.78
CA SER A 22 -51.28 -16.28 -2.31
C SER A 22 -50.07 -15.93 -1.45
N VAL A 23 -50.20 -16.02 -0.12
CA VAL A 23 -49.09 -15.79 0.81
C VAL A 23 -48.03 -16.90 0.69
N SER A 24 -48.43 -18.17 0.63
CA SER A 24 -47.46 -19.28 0.46
C SER A 24 -46.73 -19.24 -0.88
N GLU A 25 -47.44 -18.87 -1.95
CA GLU A 25 -46.82 -18.67 -3.27
C GLU A 25 -45.81 -17.51 -3.22
N GLY A 26 -46.17 -16.37 -2.63
CA GLY A 26 -45.28 -15.21 -2.51
C GLY A 26 -44.01 -15.48 -1.68
N TYR A 27 -44.10 -16.23 -0.58
CA TYR A 27 -42.93 -16.60 0.23
C TYR A 27 -42.01 -17.59 -0.49
N GLY A 28 -42.57 -18.56 -1.21
CA GLY A 28 -41.78 -19.53 -1.98
C GLY A 28 -40.96 -18.87 -3.09
N TYR A 29 -41.49 -17.84 -3.75
CA TYR A 29 -40.77 -17.10 -4.80
C TYR A 29 -39.59 -16.28 -4.27
N ALA A 30 -39.76 -15.62 -3.11
CA ALA A 30 -38.71 -14.76 -2.54
C ALA A 30 -37.46 -15.56 -2.13
N ASP A 31 -37.64 -16.70 -1.46
CA ASP A 31 -36.56 -17.59 -1.04
C ASP A 31 -35.77 -18.14 -2.25
N THR A 32 -36.52 -18.49 -3.29
CA THR A 32 -36.04 -18.95 -4.60
C THR A 32 -35.16 -17.92 -5.32
N VAL A 33 -35.57 -16.65 -5.29
CA VAL A 33 -34.84 -15.55 -5.94
C VAL A 33 -33.56 -15.23 -5.17
N GLU A 34 -33.60 -15.19 -3.84
CA GLU A 34 -32.40 -14.96 -3.03
C GLU A 34 -31.39 -16.11 -3.15
N GLN A 35 -31.86 -17.37 -3.19
CA GLN A 35 -31.00 -18.53 -3.45
C GLN A 35 -30.31 -18.43 -4.82
N SER A 36 -31.03 -17.99 -5.86
CA SER A 36 -30.47 -17.81 -7.21
C SER A 36 -29.41 -16.71 -7.28
N LYS A 37 -29.63 -15.59 -6.56
CA LYS A 37 -28.66 -14.50 -6.45
C LYS A 37 -27.40 -14.97 -5.75
N TYR A 38 -27.55 -15.67 -4.62
CA TYR A 38 -26.42 -16.19 -3.88
C TYR A 38 -25.61 -17.18 -4.72
N SER A 39 -26.26 -18.08 -5.46
CA SER A 39 -25.59 -18.99 -6.41
C SER A 39 -24.77 -18.21 -7.44
N GLY A 40 -25.37 -17.21 -8.08
CA GLY A 40 -24.70 -16.42 -9.10
C GLY A 40 -23.53 -15.59 -8.57
N LEU A 41 -23.62 -15.06 -7.34
CA LEU A 41 -22.48 -14.41 -6.70
C LEU A 41 -21.38 -15.42 -6.34
N ASN A 42 -21.75 -16.60 -5.83
CA ASN A 42 -20.80 -17.64 -5.47
C ASN A 42 -20.06 -18.16 -6.71
N GLU A 43 -20.74 -18.35 -7.83
CA GLU A 43 -20.13 -18.72 -9.12
C GLU A 43 -19.16 -17.66 -9.63
N GLN A 44 -19.50 -16.37 -9.52
CA GLN A 44 -18.57 -15.29 -9.87
C GLN A 44 -17.34 -15.28 -8.96
N LEU A 45 -17.53 -15.54 -7.66
CA LEU A 45 -16.43 -15.61 -6.70
C LEU A 45 -15.51 -16.80 -6.99
N THR A 46 -16.06 -17.98 -7.28
CA THR A 46 -15.26 -19.17 -7.60
C THR A 46 -14.51 -18.98 -8.91
N GLU A 47 -15.15 -18.39 -9.93
CA GLU A 47 -14.52 -18.07 -11.22
C GLU A 47 -13.39 -17.04 -11.05
N ALA A 48 -13.64 -15.94 -10.34
CA ALA A 48 -12.62 -14.93 -10.08
C ALA A 48 -11.45 -15.50 -9.27
N SER A 49 -11.73 -16.34 -8.27
CA SER A 49 -10.70 -17.00 -7.47
C SER A 49 -9.86 -17.96 -8.30
N ARG A 50 -10.49 -18.73 -9.20
CA ARG A 50 -9.80 -19.59 -10.16
C ARG A 50 -8.93 -18.77 -11.10
N GLY A 51 -9.46 -17.68 -11.66
CA GLY A 51 -8.70 -16.77 -12.52
C GLY A 51 -7.47 -16.17 -11.83
N LEU A 52 -7.57 -15.83 -10.54
CA LEU A 52 -6.42 -15.37 -9.75
C LEU A 52 -5.34 -16.44 -9.60
N ARG A 53 -5.73 -17.69 -9.35
CA ARG A 53 -4.78 -18.83 -9.28
C ARG A 53 -4.12 -19.07 -10.63
N GLN A 54 -4.88 -19.04 -11.72
CA GLN A 54 -4.35 -19.13 -13.08
C GLN A 54 -3.36 -18.01 -13.42
N MET A 55 -3.67 -16.76 -13.04
CA MET A 55 -2.73 -15.64 -13.20
C MET A 55 -1.44 -15.80 -12.37
N ARG A 56 -1.43 -16.67 -11.34
CA ARG A 56 -0.23 -17.04 -10.58
C ARG A 56 0.52 -18.25 -11.15
N GLY A 57 -0.01 -18.86 -12.21
CA GLY A 57 0.56 -20.06 -12.84
C GLY A 57 0.06 -21.38 -12.23
N GLU A 58 -1.03 -21.35 -11.45
CA GLU A 58 -1.66 -22.52 -10.86
C GLU A 58 -2.88 -22.96 -11.70
N GLU A 59 -3.32 -24.23 -11.61
CA GLU A 59 -4.55 -24.72 -12.28
C GLU A 59 -4.64 -24.39 -13.79
N LEU A 60 -3.52 -24.50 -14.51
CA LEU A 60 -3.42 -24.20 -15.94
C LEU A 60 -3.89 -25.36 -16.86
N GLU A 61 -4.09 -26.54 -16.28
CA GLU A 61 -4.54 -27.72 -17.00
C GLU A 61 -5.90 -27.47 -17.67
N GLY A 62 -6.04 -27.86 -18.93
CA GLY A 62 -7.27 -27.68 -19.71
C GLY A 62 -7.44 -26.31 -20.36
N LEU A 63 -6.55 -25.35 -20.10
CA LEU A 63 -6.51 -24.10 -20.87
C LEU A 63 -5.93 -24.33 -22.27
N SER A 64 -6.54 -23.68 -23.26
CA SER A 64 -5.99 -23.61 -24.61
C SER A 64 -4.79 -22.66 -24.70
N VAL A 65 -4.00 -22.84 -25.75
CA VAL A 65 -2.84 -21.96 -26.03
C VAL A 65 -3.27 -20.50 -26.17
N GLU A 66 -4.42 -20.22 -26.77
CA GLU A 66 -4.92 -18.84 -26.91
C GLU A 66 -5.32 -18.22 -25.57
N GLU A 67 -5.94 -19.00 -24.68
CA GLU A 67 -6.30 -18.51 -23.34
C GLU A 67 -5.06 -18.21 -22.50
N LEU A 68 -4.04 -19.07 -22.58
CA LEU A 68 -2.73 -18.84 -21.96
C LEU A 68 -2.07 -17.56 -22.51
N HIS A 69 -2.01 -17.40 -23.84
CA HIS A 69 -1.47 -16.19 -24.45
C HIS A 69 -2.26 -14.93 -24.05
N GLN A 70 -3.58 -15.01 -23.94
CA GLN A 70 -4.38 -13.87 -23.50
C GLN A 70 -4.04 -13.48 -22.05
N MET A 71 -3.83 -14.46 -21.19
CA MET A 71 -3.43 -14.24 -19.80
C MET A 71 -2.03 -13.65 -19.70
N GLU A 72 -1.06 -14.17 -20.47
CA GLU A 72 0.29 -13.60 -20.56
C GLU A 72 0.25 -12.14 -20.99
N ARG A 73 -0.52 -11.79 -22.04
CA ARG A 73 -0.68 -10.40 -22.47
C ARG A 73 -1.22 -9.49 -21.35
N LYS A 74 -2.15 -9.98 -20.52
CA LYS A 74 -2.70 -9.22 -19.38
C LYS A 74 -1.63 -9.01 -18.31
N LEU A 75 -0.85 -10.06 -17.99
CA LEU A 75 0.23 -10.00 -17.01
C LEU A 75 1.36 -9.06 -17.47
N GLU A 76 1.77 -9.15 -18.73
CA GLU A 76 2.77 -8.27 -19.33
C GLU A 76 2.33 -6.80 -19.29
N ALA A 77 1.08 -6.51 -19.66
CA ALA A 77 0.54 -5.16 -19.58
C ALA A 77 0.50 -4.63 -18.14
N GLY A 78 0.14 -5.48 -17.17
CA GLY A 78 0.18 -5.14 -15.75
C GLY A 78 1.60 -4.85 -15.25
N LEU A 79 2.55 -5.71 -15.60
CA LEU A 79 3.96 -5.55 -15.26
C LEU A 79 4.54 -4.27 -15.86
N HIS A 80 4.24 -3.98 -17.13
CA HIS A 80 4.67 -2.76 -17.79
C HIS A 80 4.18 -1.50 -17.06
N ARG A 81 2.92 -1.48 -16.61
CA ARG A 81 2.39 -0.36 -15.81
C ARG A 81 3.14 -0.19 -14.49
N VAL A 82 3.43 -1.29 -13.80
CA VAL A 82 4.17 -1.26 -12.53
C VAL A 82 5.58 -0.72 -12.73
N LEU A 83 6.29 -1.22 -13.73
CA LEU A 83 7.65 -0.76 -14.07
C LEU A 83 7.64 0.72 -14.45
N SER A 84 6.76 1.13 -15.36
CA SER A 84 6.64 2.53 -15.78
C SER A 84 6.35 3.48 -14.60
N THR A 85 5.47 3.08 -13.68
CA THR A 85 5.17 3.88 -12.48
C THR A 85 6.38 3.99 -11.56
N LYS A 86 7.11 2.88 -11.35
CA LYS A 86 8.33 2.87 -10.54
C LYS A 86 9.43 3.71 -11.15
N ASP A 87 9.64 3.60 -12.47
CA ASP A 87 10.65 4.36 -13.19
C ASP A 87 10.36 5.86 -13.10
N GLN A 88 9.10 6.27 -13.27
CA GLN A 88 8.72 7.67 -13.10
C GLN A 88 9.02 8.18 -11.69
N LEU A 89 8.69 7.41 -10.65
CA LEU A 89 8.97 7.77 -9.26
C LEU A 89 10.48 7.86 -8.99
N PHE A 90 11.27 6.91 -9.47
CA PHE A 90 12.71 6.94 -9.31
C PHE A 90 13.34 8.13 -10.03
N MET A 91 12.92 8.44 -11.25
CA MET A 91 13.41 9.60 -11.99
C MET A 91 13.08 10.91 -11.28
N GLN A 92 11.88 11.00 -10.69
CA GLN A 92 11.51 12.15 -9.86
C GLN A 92 12.43 12.27 -8.63
N GLN A 93 12.62 11.19 -7.87
CA GLN A 93 13.47 11.19 -6.68
C GLN A 93 14.94 11.53 -7.01
N ILE A 94 15.47 11.01 -8.11
CA ILE A 94 16.81 11.34 -8.59
C ILE A 94 16.91 12.84 -8.87
N SER A 95 15.93 13.41 -9.56
CA SER A 95 15.92 14.83 -9.91
C SER A 95 15.86 15.73 -8.66
N GLU A 96 15.01 15.37 -7.69
CA GLU A 96 14.90 16.08 -6.40
C GLU A 96 16.22 16.05 -5.62
N LEU A 97 16.87 14.89 -5.55
CA LEU A 97 18.16 14.73 -4.87
C LEU A 97 19.28 15.51 -5.58
N GLN A 98 19.31 15.51 -6.92
CA GLN A 98 20.27 16.29 -7.69
C GLN A 98 20.11 17.79 -7.45
N GLN A 99 18.86 18.29 -7.43
CA GLN A 99 18.57 19.69 -7.15
C GLN A 99 19.02 20.07 -5.73
N LYS A 100 18.71 19.23 -4.74
CA LYS A 100 19.14 19.46 -3.35
C LYS A 100 20.67 19.43 -3.21
N GLY A 101 21.33 18.51 -3.91
CA GLY A 101 22.79 18.43 -3.97
C GLY A 101 23.41 19.72 -4.51
N ALA A 102 22.89 20.23 -5.63
CA ALA A 102 23.37 21.49 -6.22
C ALA A 102 23.16 22.69 -5.29
N GLN A 103 21.99 22.79 -4.64
CA GLN A 103 21.72 23.85 -3.65
C GLN A 103 22.71 23.82 -2.48
N LEU A 104 22.96 22.64 -1.92
CA LEU A 104 23.91 22.47 -0.82
C LEU A 104 25.34 22.80 -1.25
N GLU A 105 25.74 22.43 -2.47
CA GLU A 105 27.06 22.77 -3.01
C GLU A 105 27.23 24.29 -3.15
N ASP A 106 26.19 24.98 -3.65
CA ASP A 106 26.17 26.43 -3.76
C ASP A 106 26.26 27.14 -2.41
N GLU A 107 25.47 26.70 -1.43
CA GLU A 107 25.52 27.22 -0.05
C GLU A 107 26.89 26.96 0.59
N ASN A 108 27.43 25.75 0.47
CA ASN A 108 28.74 25.40 1.00
C ASN A 108 29.86 26.27 0.39
N ARG A 109 29.79 26.49 -0.92
CA ARG A 109 30.70 27.37 -1.66
C ARG A 109 30.60 28.82 -1.18
N LEU A 110 29.40 29.32 -0.93
CA LEU A 110 29.18 30.67 -0.40
C LEU A 110 29.75 30.80 1.02
N LEU A 111 29.46 29.85 1.91
CA LEU A 111 29.97 29.84 3.28
C LEU A 111 31.50 29.78 3.31
N LYS A 112 32.13 28.90 2.51
CA LYS A 112 33.59 28.83 2.39
C LYS A 112 34.23 30.16 1.97
N LYS A 113 33.55 30.98 1.17
CA LYS A 113 34.01 32.33 0.80
C LYS A 113 33.83 33.36 1.92
N GLN A 114 32.82 33.19 2.77
CA GLN A 114 32.51 34.12 3.87
C GLN A 114 33.34 33.85 5.15
N VAL A 115 33.70 32.59 5.42
CA VAL A 115 34.50 32.19 6.60
C VAL A 115 35.77 33.04 6.78
N PRO A 116 36.58 33.34 5.74
CA PRO A 116 37.74 34.23 5.88
C PRO A 116 37.41 35.65 6.35
N HIS A 117 36.25 36.20 5.93
CA HIS A 117 35.84 37.56 6.33
C HIS A 117 35.43 37.62 7.81
N VAL A 118 34.82 36.55 8.33
CA VAL A 118 34.41 36.47 9.75
C VAL A 118 35.63 36.25 10.67
N ILE A 119 36.58 35.40 10.27
CA ILE A 119 37.81 35.16 11.03
C ILE A 119 38.69 36.42 11.06
N THR A 120 38.77 37.16 9.95
CA THR A 120 39.53 38.42 9.88
C THR A 120 38.89 39.53 10.72
N ALA A 121 37.55 39.62 10.76
CA ALA A 121 36.84 40.57 11.63
C ALA A 121 36.96 40.20 13.13
N GLY A 122 37.00 38.90 13.47
CA GLY A 122 37.26 38.44 14.83
C GLY A 122 38.71 38.63 15.29
N ALA A 123 39.69 38.45 14.38
CA ALA A 123 41.11 38.66 14.68
C ALA A 123 41.48 40.14 14.87
N ALA A 124 40.77 41.08 14.23
CA ALA A 124 40.99 42.51 14.43
C ALA A 124 40.66 42.99 15.87
N VAL A 125 39.90 42.23 16.65
CA VAL A 125 39.62 42.55 18.07
C VAL A 125 40.74 42.06 19.00
N VAL A 126 41.62 41.16 18.55
CA VAL A 126 42.66 40.55 19.40
C VAL A 126 44.08 40.99 19.02
N ALA A 127 44.26 41.74 17.94
CA ALA A 127 45.57 42.21 17.46
C ALA A 127 46.07 43.51 18.14
N ALA A 128 45.75 43.71 19.43
CA ALA A 128 46.26 44.84 20.21
C ALA A 128 47.36 44.46 21.20
N ASP A 129 47.71 43.19 21.40
CA ASP A 129 48.85 42.88 22.27
C ASP A 129 49.62 41.62 21.88
N THR A 130 50.94 41.81 21.82
CA THR A 130 52.05 40.84 21.89
C THR A 130 52.51 40.17 20.58
N GLU A 131 53.59 40.72 20.02
CA GLU A 131 54.59 39.98 19.23
C GLU A 131 55.09 38.76 20.01
N ASN A 132 55.14 37.58 19.39
CA ASN A 132 56.29 36.69 19.53
C ASN A 132 56.34 35.61 18.43
N VAL A 133 57.37 35.71 17.58
CA VAL A 133 58.28 34.64 17.13
C VAL A 133 57.69 33.33 16.57
N LEU A 134 58.01 33.12 15.28
CA LEU A 134 58.11 31.86 14.54
C LEU A 134 58.65 30.67 15.37
N THR A 135 58.02 29.50 15.24
CA THR A 135 58.74 28.22 15.08
C THR A 135 57.82 27.17 14.46
N GLU A 136 58.46 26.18 13.88
CA GLU A 136 58.04 25.29 12.82
C GLU A 136 57.66 23.92 13.40
N ASP A 137 56.82 23.20 12.66
CA ASP A 137 56.58 21.75 12.69
C ASP A 137 56.27 21.01 14.01
N GLY A 138 55.22 20.18 13.90
CA GLY A 138 55.13 18.90 14.60
C GLY A 138 54.43 18.96 15.95
N GLN A 139 53.15 18.56 15.95
CA GLN A 139 52.75 17.32 16.62
C GLN A 139 51.26 17.03 16.41
N SER A 140 51.03 15.85 15.84
CA SER A 140 49.83 15.04 15.99
C SER A 140 49.32 15.04 17.43
N SER A 141 48.00 15.15 17.62
CA SER A 141 47.32 14.72 18.86
C SER A 141 45.89 14.28 18.57
N GLU A 142 45.77 12.96 18.65
CA GLU A 142 44.64 12.07 18.99
C GLU A 142 43.20 12.57 19.04
N SER A 143 42.36 11.73 18.40
CA SER A 143 40.94 11.53 18.65
C SER A 143 40.53 11.52 20.12
N VAL A 144 39.40 12.17 20.42
CA VAL A 144 38.59 11.86 21.59
C VAL A 144 37.20 11.45 21.10
N MET A 145 36.93 10.15 21.10
CA MET A 145 35.57 9.62 21.00
C MET A 145 34.86 9.89 22.33
N THR A 146 33.98 10.89 22.37
CA THR A 146 33.01 11.02 23.46
C THR A 146 31.81 10.14 23.15
N ALA A 147 31.87 8.89 23.61
CA ALA A 147 30.71 8.01 23.70
C ALA A 147 29.90 8.38 24.94
N LEU A 148 28.74 9.02 24.78
CA LEU A 148 27.70 9.12 25.83
C LEU A 148 26.28 8.99 25.26
N HIS A 149 25.86 7.73 25.18
CA HIS A 149 24.63 7.14 25.72
C HIS A 149 23.52 8.08 26.25
N SER A 150 22.30 7.85 25.74
CA SER A 150 20.94 8.05 26.33
C SER A 150 20.05 8.88 25.38
N GLY A 151 18.85 8.49 24.96
CA GLY A 151 18.06 7.27 25.13
C GLY A 151 16.91 7.36 24.11
N SER A 152 16.75 6.34 23.28
CA SER A 152 15.65 6.26 22.32
C SER A 152 14.43 5.65 23.00
N SER A 153 13.44 6.47 23.32
CA SER A 153 12.07 6.00 23.56
C SER A 153 11.26 6.34 22.32
N HIS A 154 11.23 5.43 21.35
CA HIS A 154 10.17 5.42 20.37
C HIS A 154 9.66 4.00 20.23
N ASP A 155 8.61 3.70 21.00
CA ASP A 155 7.75 2.56 20.75
C ASP A 155 7.05 2.81 19.42
N ASN A 156 7.55 2.13 18.40
CA ASN A 156 6.95 1.85 17.10
C ASN A 156 7.59 0.51 16.74
N ASP A 157 6.98 -0.46 16.10
CA ASP A 157 5.63 -0.68 15.62
C ASP A 157 5.77 -2.09 15.00
N ASP A 158 4.71 -2.87 15.12
CA ASP A 158 4.40 -4.04 14.31
C ASP A 158 5.53 -5.05 13.99
N GLY A 159 5.78 -5.96 14.94
CA GLY A 159 6.47 -7.22 14.67
C GLY A 159 5.59 -8.14 13.80
N SER A 160 5.53 -7.87 12.50
CA SER A 160 4.97 -8.78 11.52
C SER A 160 5.88 -10.02 11.38
N ASP A 161 5.36 -11.18 11.80
CA ASP A 161 5.97 -12.49 11.62
C ASP A 161 6.04 -12.88 10.12
N ILE A 162 7.17 -12.61 9.46
CA ILE A 162 7.47 -13.22 8.15
C ILE A 162 8.15 -14.59 8.33
N SER A 163 7.40 -15.58 8.84
CA SER A 163 7.85 -16.96 8.81
C SER A 163 7.70 -17.56 7.40
N LEU A 164 8.80 -17.57 6.64
CA LEU A 164 8.91 -18.33 5.39
C LEU A 164 9.26 -19.80 5.72
N LYS A 165 8.26 -20.68 5.71
CA LYS A 165 8.47 -22.12 5.87
C LYS A 165 8.99 -22.73 4.56
N LEU A 166 10.31 -22.83 4.44
CA LEU A 166 10.95 -23.64 3.40
C LEU A 166 10.74 -25.12 3.72
N SER A 167 9.76 -25.75 3.09
CA SER A 167 9.73 -27.20 2.96
C SER A 167 10.60 -27.58 1.75
N LEU A 168 11.75 -28.17 2.00
CA LEU A 168 12.47 -28.97 1.00
C LEU A 168 12.13 -30.47 1.23
N PRO A 169 12.11 -31.28 0.17
CA PRO A 169 11.75 -32.70 0.21
C PRO A 169 12.73 -33.56 1.01
#